data_AF-A0A2P2KWC4-F1
#
_entry.id   AF-A0A2P2KWC4-F1
#
_cell.length_a   1.000
_cell.length_b   1.000
_cell.length_c   1.000
_cell.angle_alpha   90.00
_cell.angle_beta   90.00
_cell.angle_gamma   90.00
#
_symmetry.space_group_name_H-M   'P 1'
#
loop_
_entity.id
_entity.type
_entity.pdbx_description
1 polymer ?
#
loop_
_entity_poly.entity_id
_entity_poly.type
_entity_poly.pdbx_seq_one_letter_code
_entity_poly.pdbx_strand_id
1 'polypeptide(L)'
;MAQEVVVNPEEQVVLGEETDRVRLITLNRPRQLNVISSKVVYLLADFLEKWEKDENVELILIKGAGRAFSAGGDLKMFYDGRTTKDSCLEVVYRMYWLCYHIHTYKKTQVAVAHGIAMGGGASFLVPMKFSVVTEKTVFSTPEASIGFHTDCGFSYILSHLPGYLGEFLALTGARLNGKELVAAGLATHFVPSEKLPELEKRLISLNTGDEKSVKSAIEEFSVNVQLDEESVLNKQAVIDECFSKESVVDIIKSFEAEASKEGHGWIGAILKGLKRSSPTGLKITLRSIREGRKQTLSECLKKEFRLTMNILRTTISGDVYEGIRALTIDKDNAPKWDPPTCNEVDDAKLDLVFKSFAEELELQIPEKGQRWDGKYETTIYATSNEKDAA
;
A
#
# COMPACT_ATOMS: atom_id res chain seq x y z
N MET A 1 36.04 22.85 9.40
CA MET A 1 36.03 21.51 8.78
C MET A 1 34.90 20.75 9.44
N ALA A 2 33.78 20.58 8.74
CA ALA A 2 32.67 19.79 9.25
C ALA A 2 33.10 18.33 9.27
N GLN A 3 33.06 17.68 10.44
CA GLN A 3 33.21 16.24 10.53
C GLN A 3 32.06 15.61 9.75
N GLU A 4 32.37 14.88 8.68
CA GLU A 4 31.43 13.94 8.08
C GLU A 4 31.05 12.95 9.18
N VAL A 5 29.80 13.03 9.63
CA VAL A 5 29.22 12.03 10.51
C VAL A 5 29.19 10.75 9.68
N VAL A 6 30.12 9.84 9.94
CA VAL A 6 30.12 8.49 9.37
C VAL A 6 28.89 7.78 9.96
N VAL A 7 27.77 7.85 9.24
CA VAL A 7 26.54 7.17 9.66
C VAL A 7 26.73 5.67 9.44
N ASN A 8 26.55 4.88 10.50
CA ASN A 8 26.60 3.43 10.41
C ASN A 8 25.48 2.92 9.47
N PRO A 9 25.80 2.26 8.34
CA PRO A 9 24.77 1.74 7.43
C PRO A 9 23.82 0.75 8.08
N GLU A 10 24.24 0.05 9.15
CA GLU A 10 23.37 -0.87 9.89
C GLU A 10 22.28 -0.15 10.72
N GLU A 11 22.44 1.15 10.98
CA GLU A 11 21.47 1.96 11.74
C GLU A 11 20.51 2.76 10.84
N GLN A 12 20.82 2.88 9.54
CA GLN A 12 19.97 3.58 8.59
C GLN A 12 18.80 2.71 8.15
N VAL A 13 17.58 3.21 8.37
CA VAL A 13 16.34 2.52 8.00
C VAL A 13 16.05 2.51 6.48
N VAL A 14 16.69 3.41 5.73
CA VAL A 14 16.68 3.47 4.27
C VAL A 14 18.10 3.83 3.83
N LEU A 15 18.66 3.09 2.87
CA LEU A 15 19.93 3.40 2.24
C LEU A 15 19.68 4.01 0.87
N GLY A 16 20.39 5.08 0.54
CA GLY A 16 20.40 5.70 -0.78
C GLY A 16 21.79 5.63 -1.38
N GLU A 17 21.95 4.87 -2.45
CA GLU A 17 23.22 4.71 -3.17
C GLU A 17 23.15 5.47 -4.50
N GLU A 18 24.18 6.26 -4.80
CA GLU A 18 24.27 7.07 -6.01
C GLU A 18 25.37 6.51 -6.92
N THR A 19 24.98 5.93 -8.07
CA THR A 19 25.91 5.34 -9.04
C THR A 19 25.62 5.91 -10.42
N ASP A 20 26.52 6.75 -10.94
CA ASP A 20 26.37 7.46 -12.21
C ASP A 20 24.98 8.14 -12.31
N ARG A 21 24.14 7.74 -13.30
CA ARG A 21 22.77 8.26 -13.49
C ARG A 21 21.67 7.43 -12.81
N VAL A 22 22.06 6.43 -12.02
CA VAL A 22 21.16 5.53 -11.30
C VAL A 22 21.18 5.86 -9.82
N ARG A 23 20.02 5.77 -9.18
CA ARG A 23 19.86 5.89 -7.72
C ARG A 23 19.19 4.64 -7.19
N LEU A 24 19.81 3.98 -6.23
CA LEU A 24 19.31 2.75 -5.62
C LEU A 24 18.87 3.03 -4.19
N ILE A 25 17.58 2.81 -3.93
CA ILE A 25 16.96 2.87 -2.61
C ILE A 25 16.83 1.45 -2.07
N THR A 26 17.38 1.22 -0.89
CA THR A 26 17.17 -0.03 -0.15
C THR A 26 16.41 0.25 1.15
N LEU A 27 15.21 -0.31 1.29
CA LEU A 27 14.51 -0.35 2.59
C LEU A 27 15.27 -1.32 3.50
N ASN A 28 15.83 -0.80 4.60
CA ASN A 28 16.88 -1.48 5.36
C ASN A 28 16.49 -1.76 6.82
N ARG A 29 15.31 -2.38 7.02
CA ARG A 29 14.86 -2.91 8.32
C ARG A 29 14.52 -4.40 8.22
N PRO A 30 15.46 -5.27 7.76
CA PRO A 30 15.15 -6.65 7.39
C PRO A 30 14.57 -7.48 8.55
N ARG A 31 15.01 -7.21 9.80
CA ARG A 31 14.50 -7.88 11.01
C ARG A 31 13.03 -7.57 11.30
N GLN A 32 12.55 -6.41 10.84
CA GLN A 32 11.17 -5.95 10.98
C GLN A 32 10.43 -6.00 9.65
N LEU A 33 10.91 -6.79 8.68
CA LEU A 33 10.29 -6.95 7.37
C LEU A 33 10.12 -5.62 6.61
N ASN A 34 11.03 -4.67 6.79
CA ASN A 34 11.04 -3.39 6.08
C ASN A 34 9.74 -2.58 6.27
N VAL A 35 9.18 -2.58 7.49
CA VAL A 35 8.01 -1.76 7.82
C VAL A 35 8.28 -0.26 7.68
N ILE A 36 7.27 0.45 7.20
CA ILE A 36 7.27 1.88 6.90
C ILE A 36 6.97 2.67 8.17
N SER A 37 8.01 3.19 8.81
CA SER A 37 7.87 4.17 9.91
C SER A 37 7.93 5.60 9.39
N SER A 38 7.63 6.57 10.27
CA SER A 38 7.81 8.00 9.99
C SER A 38 9.18 8.33 9.39
N LYS A 39 10.26 7.74 9.92
CA LYS A 39 11.61 7.98 9.39
C LYS A 39 11.81 7.44 7.97
N VAL A 40 11.20 6.29 7.64
CA VAL A 40 11.23 5.73 6.28
C VAL A 40 10.49 6.64 5.32
N VAL A 41 9.28 7.10 5.66
CA VAL A 41 8.49 8.03 4.84
C VAL A 41 9.28 9.32 4.57
N TYR A 42 9.85 9.91 5.62
CA TYR A 42 10.66 11.12 5.51
C TYR A 42 11.85 10.95 4.56
N LEU A 43 12.66 9.89 4.74
CA LEU A 43 13.85 9.66 3.92
C LEU A 43 13.51 9.35 2.46
N LEU A 44 12.45 8.58 2.21
CA LEU A 44 11.99 8.29 0.85
C LEU A 44 11.51 9.56 0.13
N ALA A 45 10.73 10.39 0.82
CA ALA A 45 10.28 11.68 0.27
C ALA A 45 11.48 12.59 -0.06
N ASP A 46 12.43 12.74 0.88
CA ASP A 46 13.63 13.55 0.67
C ASP A 46 14.46 13.07 -0.53
N PHE A 47 14.72 11.76 -0.63
CA PHE A 47 15.46 11.18 -1.75
C PHE A 47 14.76 11.39 -3.08
N LEU A 48 13.45 11.08 -3.17
CA LEU A 48 12.69 11.22 -4.40
C LEU A 48 12.55 12.70 -4.81
N GLU A 49 12.34 13.62 -3.87
CA GLU A 49 12.33 15.06 -4.17
C GLU A 49 13.68 15.56 -4.68
N LYS A 50 14.77 15.19 -4.00
CA LYS A 50 16.14 15.57 -4.37
C LYS A 50 16.46 15.06 -5.77
N TRP A 51 16.24 13.76 -6.00
CA TRP A 51 16.65 13.11 -7.22
C TRP A 51 15.73 13.38 -8.41
N GLU A 52 14.46 13.75 -8.22
CA GLU A 52 13.63 14.20 -9.34
C GLU A 52 14.17 15.50 -9.96
N LYS A 53 14.78 16.38 -9.15
CA LYS A 53 15.34 17.69 -9.58
C LYS A 53 16.75 17.61 -10.14
N ASP A 54 17.50 16.55 -9.85
CA ASP A 54 18.89 16.38 -10.30
C ASP A 54 18.96 15.91 -11.76
N GLU A 55 19.38 16.75 -12.71
CA GLU A 55 19.48 16.40 -14.13
C GLU A 55 20.40 15.20 -14.42
N ASN A 56 21.30 14.85 -13.50
CA ASN A 56 22.16 13.68 -13.66
C ASN A 56 21.47 12.36 -13.29
N VAL A 57 20.29 12.39 -12.66
CA VAL A 57 19.53 11.17 -12.35
C VAL A 57 18.57 10.85 -13.49
N GLU A 58 18.60 9.62 -13.98
CA GLU A 58 17.64 9.14 -14.97
C GLU A 58 16.81 7.93 -14.50
N LEU A 59 17.36 7.10 -13.60
CA LEU A 59 16.74 5.85 -13.16
C LEU A 59 16.73 5.72 -11.63
N ILE A 60 15.56 5.41 -11.07
CA ILE A 60 15.41 5.06 -9.65
C ILE A 60 15.12 3.57 -9.52
N LEU A 61 15.87 2.88 -8.66
CA LEU A 61 15.62 1.50 -8.26
C LEU A 61 15.17 1.49 -6.80
N ILE A 62 14.12 0.76 -6.45
CA ILE A 62 13.72 0.52 -5.05
C ILE A 62 13.69 -0.98 -4.77
N LYS A 63 14.38 -1.41 -3.71
CA LYS A 63 14.37 -2.79 -3.21
C LYS A 63 14.23 -2.84 -1.69
N GLY A 64 13.92 -4.03 -1.15
CA GLY A 64 13.97 -4.31 0.28
C GLY A 64 15.17 -5.18 0.64
N ALA A 65 15.80 -4.90 1.78
CA ALA A 65 16.84 -5.75 2.33
C ALA A 65 16.24 -7.04 2.92
N GLY A 66 16.93 -8.17 2.75
CA GLY A 66 16.56 -9.45 3.34
C GLY A 66 15.35 -10.11 2.68
N ARG A 67 14.41 -10.60 3.49
CA ARG A 67 13.35 -11.53 3.05
C ARG A 67 12.02 -10.87 2.65
N ALA A 68 11.93 -9.55 2.71
CA ALA A 68 10.71 -8.81 2.38
C ALA A 68 11.06 -7.57 1.56
N PHE A 69 10.19 -7.21 0.63
CA PHE A 69 10.23 -5.90 0.02
C PHE A 69 9.79 -4.87 1.08
N SER A 70 8.54 -4.96 1.53
CA SER A 70 8.01 -4.26 2.70
C SER A 70 6.71 -4.90 3.19
N ALA A 71 6.59 -5.08 4.51
CA ALA A 71 5.38 -5.61 5.16
C ALA A 71 4.31 -4.54 5.47
N GLY A 72 4.47 -3.30 5.01
CA GLY A 72 3.48 -2.24 5.21
C GLY A 72 3.83 -1.25 6.33
N GLY A 73 2.83 -0.50 6.79
CA GLY A 73 2.99 0.53 7.82
C GLY A 73 3.43 -0.02 9.17
N ASP A 74 4.15 0.79 9.94
CA ASP A 74 4.51 0.48 11.33
C ASP A 74 3.27 0.57 12.24
N LEU A 75 2.53 -0.54 12.36
CA LEU A 75 1.28 -0.58 13.14
C LEU A 75 1.49 -0.19 14.61
N LYS A 76 2.67 -0.48 15.16
CA LYS A 76 3.00 -0.10 16.54
C LYS A 76 3.06 1.42 16.72
N MET A 77 3.60 2.14 15.73
CA MET A 77 3.60 3.61 15.72
C MET A 77 2.18 4.17 15.82
N PHE A 78 1.24 3.66 15.02
CA PHE A 78 -0.16 4.09 15.08
C PHE A 78 -0.80 3.76 16.42
N TYR A 79 -0.56 2.56 16.94
CA TYR A 79 -1.09 2.15 18.24
C TYR A 79 -0.59 3.03 19.38
N ASP A 80 0.72 3.27 19.46
CA ASP A 80 1.30 4.09 20.53
C ASP A 80 0.84 5.55 20.44
N GLY A 81 0.61 6.06 19.22
CA GLY A 81 0.08 7.40 18.96
C GLY A 81 -1.36 7.66 19.42
N ARG A 82 -2.16 6.61 19.65
CA ARG A 82 -3.61 6.72 19.99
C ARG A 82 -3.94 7.60 21.20
N THR A 83 -2.96 7.83 22.07
CA THR A 83 -3.12 8.59 23.31
C THR A 83 -3.09 10.10 23.10
N THR A 84 -2.60 10.56 21.95
CA THR A 84 -2.46 11.98 21.61
C THR A 84 -3.19 12.24 20.30
N LYS A 85 -4.12 13.19 20.33
CA LYS A 85 -4.89 13.55 19.15
C LYS A 85 -3.95 13.93 18.00
N ASP A 86 -4.18 13.36 16.83
CA ASP A 86 -3.46 13.68 15.60
C ASP A 86 -1.93 13.47 15.64
N SER A 87 -1.43 12.65 16.57
CA SER A 87 0.02 12.36 16.69
C SER A 87 0.64 11.76 15.42
N CYS A 88 -0.16 11.10 14.59
CA CYS A 88 0.26 10.48 13.35
C CYS A 88 -0.07 11.32 12.10
N LEU A 89 -0.62 12.52 12.27
CA LEU A 89 -1.08 13.35 11.15
C LEU A 89 0.05 13.68 10.17
N GLU A 90 1.22 14.07 10.66
CA GLU A 90 2.36 14.39 9.80
C GLU A 90 2.78 13.22 8.92
N VAL A 91 3.01 12.05 9.53
CA VAL A 91 3.45 10.85 8.80
C VAL A 91 2.39 10.39 7.81
N VAL A 92 1.10 10.45 8.18
CA VAL A 92 -0.01 10.13 7.28
C VAL A 92 -0.03 11.09 6.10
N TYR A 93 0.03 12.40 6.34
CA TYR A 93 0.03 13.41 5.30
C TYR A 93 1.19 13.21 4.32
N ARG A 94 2.40 13.04 4.85
CA ARG A 94 3.61 12.79 4.04
C ARG A 94 3.50 11.47 3.27
N MET A 95 2.93 10.42 3.83
CA MET A 95 2.75 9.14 3.16
C MET A 95 1.82 9.26 1.95
N TYR A 96 0.67 9.92 2.10
CA TYR A 96 -0.26 10.12 0.98
C TYR A 96 0.32 10.98 -0.12
N TRP A 97 1.11 11.98 0.25
CA TRP A 97 1.88 12.74 -0.72
C TRP A 97 2.89 11.84 -1.42
N LEU A 98 3.71 11.09 -0.68
CA LEU A 98 4.69 10.15 -1.24
C LEU A 98 4.03 9.16 -2.22
N CYS A 99 2.84 8.65 -1.92
CA CYS A 99 2.05 7.86 -2.86
C CYS A 99 1.75 8.62 -4.16
N TYR A 100 1.24 9.85 -4.09
CA TYR A 100 1.03 10.70 -5.26
C TYR A 100 2.33 10.92 -6.05
N HIS A 101 3.45 11.18 -5.36
CA HIS A 101 4.74 11.42 -5.98
C HIS A 101 5.21 10.21 -6.79
N ILE A 102 5.11 9.01 -6.23
CA ILE A 102 5.51 7.77 -6.89
C ILE A 102 4.66 7.52 -8.13
N HIS A 103 3.34 7.71 -8.05
CA HIS A 103 2.44 7.54 -9.20
C HIS A 103 2.72 8.53 -10.33
N THR A 104 3.26 9.72 -10.02
CA THR A 104 3.43 10.82 -10.97
C THR A 104 4.90 11.19 -11.22
N TYR A 105 5.83 10.34 -10.77
CA TYR A 105 7.26 10.61 -10.79
C TYR A 105 7.77 10.80 -12.22
N LYS A 106 8.62 11.81 -12.46
CA LYS A 106 9.07 12.15 -13.82
C LYS A 106 10.09 11.19 -14.42
N LYS A 107 10.82 10.48 -13.57
CA LYS A 107 11.93 9.63 -13.99
C LYS A 107 11.51 8.18 -13.96
N THR A 108 12.19 7.34 -14.75
CA THR A 108 11.87 5.92 -14.78
C THR A 108 12.16 5.30 -13.42
N GLN A 109 11.18 4.56 -12.90
CA GLN A 109 11.26 3.87 -11.62
C GLN A 109 11.11 2.36 -11.82
N VAL A 110 11.92 1.59 -11.10
CA VAL A 110 11.85 0.13 -11.06
C VAL A 110 11.75 -0.32 -9.60
N ALA A 111 10.66 -0.99 -9.25
CA ALA A 111 10.59 -1.76 -8.02
C ALA A 111 11.14 -3.17 -8.25
N VAL A 112 12.07 -3.60 -7.40
CA VAL A 112 12.54 -4.99 -7.34
C VAL A 112 11.99 -5.61 -6.06
N ALA A 113 10.78 -6.18 -6.16
CA ALA A 113 10.08 -6.77 -5.05
C ALA A 113 10.41 -8.26 -4.92
N HIS A 114 11.23 -8.57 -3.91
CA HIS A 114 11.50 -9.93 -3.46
C HIS A 114 10.89 -10.15 -2.07
N GLY A 115 9.97 -11.10 -1.94
CA GLY A 115 9.33 -11.42 -0.67
C GLY A 115 8.02 -10.65 -0.43
N ILE A 116 7.72 -10.37 0.84
CA ILE A 116 6.47 -9.74 1.25
C ILE A 116 6.37 -8.30 0.70
N ALA A 117 5.26 -7.97 0.05
CA ALA A 117 4.90 -6.63 -0.41
C ALA A 117 3.43 -6.35 -0.03
N MET A 118 3.18 -5.86 1.18
CA MET A 118 1.83 -5.75 1.75
C MET A 118 1.49 -4.32 2.18
N GLY A 119 0.20 -3.98 2.10
CA GLY A 119 -0.35 -2.68 2.48
C GLY A 119 0.42 -1.50 1.92
N GLY A 120 0.79 -0.54 2.78
CA GLY A 120 1.61 0.62 2.37
C GLY A 120 2.92 0.24 1.64
N GLY A 121 3.50 -0.93 1.91
CA GLY A 121 4.69 -1.44 1.22
C GLY A 121 4.43 -1.72 -0.26
N ALA A 122 3.23 -2.16 -0.61
CA ALA A 122 2.85 -2.40 -1.98
C ALA A 122 2.64 -1.11 -2.79
N SER A 123 2.44 0.04 -2.13
CA SER A 123 2.37 1.35 -2.81
C SER A 123 3.72 1.78 -3.42
N PHE A 124 4.82 1.15 -3.01
CA PHE A 124 6.14 1.33 -3.61
C PHE A 124 6.47 0.29 -4.69
N LEU A 125 5.48 -0.53 -5.07
CA LEU A 125 5.62 -1.58 -6.08
C LEU A 125 4.66 -1.35 -7.25
N VAL A 126 3.36 -1.39 -6.95
CA VAL A 126 2.30 -1.47 -7.97
C VAL A 126 2.24 -0.26 -8.90
N PRO A 127 2.33 1.00 -8.42
CA PRO A 127 2.22 2.16 -9.31
C PRO A 127 3.50 2.48 -10.09
N MET A 128 4.61 1.76 -9.86
CA MET A 128 5.86 2.04 -10.57
C MET A 128 5.78 1.67 -12.04
N LYS A 129 6.52 2.41 -12.86
CA LYS A 129 6.61 2.15 -14.31
C LYS A 129 7.03 0.72 -14.62
N PHE A 130 8.00 0.21 -13.87
CA PHE A 130 8.39 -1.19 -13.87
C PHE A 130 8.37 -1.75 -12.45
N SER A 131 7.82 -2.94 -12.34
CA SER A 131 7.71 -3.72 -11.11
C SER A 131 8.11 -5.16 -11.41
N VAL A 132 9.23 -5.56 -10.84
CA VAL A 132 9.83 -6.89 -10.95
C VAL A 132 9.49 -7.67 -9.71
N VAL A 133 8.83 -8.82 -9.89
CA VAL A 133 8.45 -9.73 -8.82
C VAL A 133 9.11 -11.10 -9.04
N THR A 134 9.30 -11.84 -7.95
CA THR A 134 9.86 -13.20 -7.99
C THR A 134 8.88 -14.26 -7.47
N GLU A 135 9.28 -15.52 -7.52
CA GLU A 135 8.55 -16.67 -6.96
C GLU A 135 8.31 -16.58 -5.44
N LYS A 136 9.03 -15.71 -4.72
CA LYS A 136 8.84 -15.48 -3.28
C LYS A 136 7.93 -14.30 -2.98
N THR A 137 7.48 -13.58 -4.00
CA THR A 137 6.65 -12.39 -3.81
C THR A 137 5.30 -12.78 -3.24
N VAL A 138 4.88 -12.12 -2.17
CA VAL A 138 3.55 -12.28 -1.59
C VAL A 138 2.94 -10.91 -1.38
N PHE A 139 1.89 -10.62 -2.14
CA PHE A 139 1.13 -9.38 -2.10
C PHE A 139 -0.19 -9.57 -1.36
N SER A 140 -0.60 -8.55 -0.62
CA SER A 140 -1.92 -8.49 0.02
C SER A 140 -2.21 -7.06 0.50
N THR A 141 -3.49 -6.71 0.52
CA THR A 141 -4.06 -5.51 1.16
C THR A 141 -4.99 -5.94 2.32
N PRO A 142 -4.42 -6.34 3.48
CA PRO A 142 -5.19 -6.96 4.57
C PRO A 142 -5.82 -5.96 5.54
N GLU A 143 -5.86 -4.66 5.23
CA GLU A 143 -6.19 -3.56 6.14
C GLU A 143 -7.57 -3.69 6.79
N ALA A 144 -8.57 -4.16 6.03
CA ALA A 144 -9.92 -4.37 6.56
C ALA A 144 -9.95 -5.37 7.74
N SER A 145 -9.02 -6.33 7.76
CA SER A 145 -8.94 -7.34 8.82
C SER A 145 -8.45 -6.79 10.17
N ILE A 146 -7.84 -5.60 10.18
CA ILE A 146 -7.34 -4.93 11.38
C ILE A 146 -8.16 -3.69 11.77
N GLY A 147 -9.36 -3.51 11.20
CA GLY A 147 -10.19 -2.33 11.49
C GLY A 147 -9.75 -1.07 10.76
N PHE A 148 -8.96 -1.20 9.71
CA PHE A 148 -8.51 -0.11 8.86
C PHE A 148 -9.17 -0.18 7.48
N HIS A 149 -8.80 0.71 6.56
CA HIS A 149 -9.27 0.69 5.18
C HIS A 149 -8.12 0.42 4.22
N THR A 150 -8.42 -0.13 3.04
CA THR A 150 -7.43 -0.19 1.96
C THR A 150 -7.04 1.22 1.54
N ASP A 151 -5.77 1.58 1.75
CA ASP A 151 -5.23 2.94 1.70
C ASP A 151 -4.07 3.07 0.68
N CYS A 152 -3.24 4.11 0.80
CA CYS A 152 -2.05 4.35 -0.02
C CYS A 152 -2.26 4.33 -1.55
N GLY A 153 -3.44 4.73 -2.03
CA GLY A 153 -3.84 4.74 -3.45
C GLY A 153 -4.51 3.47 -3.93
N PHE A 154 -4.64 2.44 -3.09
CA PHE A 154 -5.24 1.17 -3.50
C PHE A 154 -6.74 1.25 -3.73
N SER A 155 -7.45 2.28 -3.26
CA SER A 155 -8.84 2.49 -3.70
C SER A 155 -8.95 2.90 -5.16
N TYR A 156 -7.91 3.52 -5.72
CA TYR A 156 -7.81 3.77 -7.16
C TYR A 156 -7.31 2.53 -7.91
N ILE A 157 -6.23 1.90 -7.45
CA ILE A 157 -5.62 0.77 -8.17
C ILE A 157 -6.58 -0.42 -8.25
N LEU A 158 -7.14 -0.85 -7.12
CA LEU A 158 -7.97 -2.06 -7.07
C LEU A 158 -9.32 -1.85 -7.78
N SER A 159 -9.88 -0.65 -7.76
CA SER A 159 -11.16 -0.36 -8.43
C SER A 159 -11.09 -0.49 -9.95
N HIS A 160 -9.88 -0.43 -10.53
CA HIS A 160 -9.64 -0.55 -11.97
C HIS A 160 -9.22 -1.97 -12.40
N LEU A 161 -9.16 -2.93 -11.46
CA LEU A 161 -8.97 -4.33 -11.82
C LEU A 161 -10.21 -4.91 -12.52
N PRO A 162 -10.03 -5.96 -13.35
CA PRO A 162 -11.14 -6.59 -14.06
C PRO A 162 -12.24 -7.11 -13.11
N GLY A 163 -13.49 -6.93 -13.54
CA GLY A 163 -14.67 -7.42 -12.80
C GLY A 163 -14.70 -6.88 -11.37
N TYR A 164 -14.82 -7.80 -10.41
CA TYR A 164 -14.85 -7.52 -8.97
C TYR A 164 -13.62 -8.07 -8.22
N LEU A 165 -12.51 -8.29 -8.93
CA LEU A 165 -11.26 -8.76 -8.32
C LEU A 165 -10.74 -7.76 -7.27
N GLY A 166 -10.89 -6.46 -7.52
CA GLY A 166 -10.48 -5.41 -6.60
C GLY A 166 -11.19 -5.47 -5.24
N GLU A 167 -12.51 -5.57 -5.25
CA GLU A 167 -13.32 -5.74 -4.04
C GLU A 167 -12.98 -7.04 -3.31
N PHE A 168 -12.75 -8.13 -4.05
CA PHE A 168 -12.32 -9.39 -3.47
C PHE A 168 -10.99 -9.26 -2.71
N LEU A 169 -9.96 -8.69 -3.36
CA LEU A 169 -8.64 -8.52 -2.74
C LEU A 169 -8.72 -7.61 -1.51
N ALA A 170 -9.39 -6.46 -1.63
CA ALA A 170 -9.49 -5.46 -0.58
C ALA A 170 -10.26 -5.94 0.67
N LEU A 171 -11.38 -6.66 0.47
CA LEU A 171 -12.21 -7.13 1.59
C LEU A 171 -11.63 -8.36 2.29
N THR A 172 -11.04 -9.27 1.51
CA THR A 172 -10.60 -10.57 2.04
C THR A 172 -9.15 -10.56 2.51
N GLY A 173 -8.34 -9.60 2.04
CA GLY A 173 -6.89 -9.64 2.20
C GLY A 173 -6.24 -10.85 1.52
N ALA A 174 -6.91 -11.44 0.52
CA ALA A 174 -6.39 -12.59 -0.22
C ALA A 174 -4.99 -12.30 -0.74
N ARG A 175 -4.14 -13.33 -0.70
CA ARG A 175 -2.75 -13.22 -1.10
C ARG A 175 -2.62 -13.56 -2.57
N LEU A 176 -1.82 -12.76 -3.27
CA LEU A 176 -1.38 -13.07 -4.62
C LEU A 176 0.12 -13.35 -4.60
N ASN A 177 0.54 -14.40 -5.31
CA ASN A 177 1.95 -14.67 -5.55
C ASN A 177 2.50 -13.83 -6.72
N GLY A 178 3.81 -13.89 -6.96
CA GLY A 178 4.44 -13.09 -8.03
C GLY A 178 3.87 -13.34 -9.43
N LYS A 179 3.50 -14.58 -9.78
CA LYS A 179 2.89 -14.88 -11.09
C LYS A 179 1.51 -14.27 -11.23
N GLU A 180 0.71 -14.37 -10.16
CA GLU A 180 -0.63 -13.81 -10.10
C GLU A 180 -0.60 -12.28 -10.16
N LEU A 181 0.41 -11.63 -9.56
CA LEU A 181 0.59 -10.18 -9.65
C LEU A 181 0.76 -9.72 -11.10
N VAL A 182 1.62 -10.41 -11.84
CA VAL A 182 1.85 -10.10 -13.26
C VAL A 182 0.59 -10.33 -14.08
N ALA A 183 -0.07 -11.49 -13.88
CA ALA A 183 -1.30 -11.82 -14.61
C ALA A 183 -2.46 -10.87 -14.30
N ALA A 184 -2.57 -10.38 -13.06
CA ALA A 184 -3.56 -9.39 -12.64
C ALA A 184 -3.23 -7.96 -13.10
N GLY A 185 -2.04 -7.71 -13.66
CA GLY A 185 -1.58 -6.38 -14.06
C GLY A 185 -1.12 -5.50 -12.90
N LEU A 186 -0.87 -6.08 -11.71
CA LEU A 186 -0.34 -5.39 -10.52
C LEU A 186 1.19 -5.42 -10.45
N ALA A 187 1.84 -6.23 -11.29
CA ALA A 187 3.27 -6.18 -11.56
C ALA A 187 3.54 -6.30 -13.06
N THR A 188 4.70 -5.83 -13.51
CA THR A 188 5.05 -5.84 -14.94
C THR A 188 5.83 -7.06 -15.39
N HIS A 189 6.76 -7.56 -14.56
CA HIS A 189 7.70 -8.61 -14.96
C HIS A 189 7.92 -9.62 -13.84
N PHE A 190 8.13 -10.88 -14.23
CA PHE A 190 8.52 -11.94 -13.32
C PHE A 190 9.95 -12.38 -13.60
N VAL A 191 10.81 -12.29 -12.59
CA VAL A 191 12.23 -12.69 -12.67
C VAL A 191 12.53 -13.69 -11.54
N PRO A 192 13.09 -14.87 -11.85
CA PRO A 192 13.52 -15.82 -10.82
C PRO A 192 14.51 -15.18 -9.83
N SER A 193 14.34 -15.41 -8.52
CA SER A 193 15.11 -14.65 -7.51
C SER A 193 16.63 -14.79 -7.62
N GLU A 194 17.11 -15.93 -8.12
CA GLU A 194 18.53 -16.21 -8.39
C GLU A 194 19.16 -15.26 -9.41
N LYS A 195 18.36 -14.66 -10.31
CA LYS A 195 18.81 -13.72 -11.34
C LYS A 195 18.80 -12.26 -10.88
N LEU A 196 18.20 -11.95 -9.71
CA LEU A 196 18.10 -10.57 -9.24
C LEU A 196 19.46 -9.86 -9.08
N PRO A 197 20.52 -10.49 -8.54
CA PRO A 197 21.82 -9.82 -8.44
C PRO A 197 22.41 -9.42 -9.80
N GLU A 198 22.16 -10.20 -10.85
CA GLU A 198 22.62 -9.89 -12.20
C GLU A 198 21.75 -8.82 -12.85
N LEU A 199 20.43 -8.89 -12.68
CA LEU A 199 19.50 -7.85 -13.13
C LEU A 199 19.82 -6.49 -12.51
N GLU A 200 20.08 -6.44 -11.20
CA GLU A 200 20.42 -5.19 -10.52
C GLU A 200 21.70 -4.57 -11.09
N LYS A 201 22.76 -5.38 -11.26
CA LYS A 201 24.00 -4.93 -11.92
C LYS A 201 23.74 -4.42 -13.33
N ARG A 202 22.90 -5.11 -14.11
CA ARG A 202 22.54 -4.74 -15.47
C ARG A 202 21.80 -3.39 -15.52
N LEU A 203 20.85 -3.18 -14.62
CA LEU A 203 20.09 -1.94 -14.51
C LEU A 203 20.96 -0.77 -14.08
N ILE A 204 21.90 -1.00 -13.14
CA ILE A 204 22.88 0.01 -12.73
C ILE A 204 23.79 0.35 -13.92
N SER A 205 24.30 -0.65 -14.64
CA SER A 205 25.23 -0.44 -15.75
C SER A 205 24.60 0.17 -17.01
N LEU A 206 23.25 0.20 -17.12
CA LEU A 206 22.57 0.87 -18.22
C LEU A 206 22.90 2.36 -18.27
N ASN A 207 23.05 2.97 -17.09
CA ASN A 207 23.30 4.40 -16.93
C ASN A 207 22.30 5.28 -17.73
N THR A 208 21.06 4.80 -17.89
CA THR A 208 19.99 5.55 -18.57
C THR A 208 18.62 5.20 -17.98
N GLY A 209 17.72 6.18 -18.04
CA GLY A 209 16.31 6.03 -17.70
C GLY A 209 15.39 5.84 -18.90
N ASP A 210 15.92 5.66 -20.11
CA ASP A 210 15.07 5.38 -21.29
C ASP A 210 14.21 4.13 -21.06
N GLU A 211 12.88 4.30 -21.10
CA GLU A 211 11.94 3.26 -20.72
C GLU A 211 12.08 2.00 -21.59
N LYS A 212 12.43 2.13 -22.88
CA LYS A 212 12.62 0.97 -23.76
C LYS A 212 13.87 0.19 -23.36
N SER A 213 14.97 0.88 -23.10
CA SER A 213 16.24 0.29 -22.67
C SER A 213 16.11 -0.41 -21.32
N VAL A 214 15.45 0.23 -20.36
CA VAL A 214 15.17 -0.36 -19.03
C VAL A 214 14.27 -1.59 -19.18
N LYS A 215 13.19 -1.50 -19.96
CA LYS A 215 12.30 -2.64 -20.23
C LYS A 215 13.07 -3.81 -20.84
N SER A 216 13.85 -3.58 -21.89
CA SER A 216 14.63 -4.64 -22.54
C SER A 216 15.62 -5.29 -21.57
N ALA A 217 16.28 -4.51 -20.70
CA ALA A 217 17.17 -5.06 -19.69
C ALA A 217 16.44 -5.93 -18.65
N ILE A 218 15.19 -5.63 -18.30
CA ILE A 218 14.38 -6.49 -17.42
C ILE A 218 13.94 -7.75 -18.17
N GLU A 219 13.54 -7.63 -19.44
CA GLU A 219 13.12 -8.74 -20.29
C GLU A 219 14.24 -9.76 -20.54
N GLU A 220 15.51 -9.33 -20.57
CA GLU A 220 16.69 -10.22 -20.64
C GLU A 220 16.68 -11.31 -19.53
N PHE A 221 16.14 -11.01 -18.35
CA PHE A 221 16.10 -11.92 -17.19
C PHE A 221 14.70 -12.49 -16.90
N SER A 222 13.67 -11.95 -17.55
CA SER A 222 12.27 -12.29 -17.29
C SER A 222 11.91 -13.67 -17.85
N VAL A 223 10.91 -14.29 -17.24
CA VAL A 223 10.28 -15.50 -17.77
C VAL A 223 8.78 -15.29 -17.90
N ASN A 224 8.17 -15.97 -18.87
CA ASN A 224 6.73 -15.96 -19.03
C ASN A 224 6.07 -16.63 -17.83
N VAL A 225 5.01 -16.01 -17.30
CA VAL A 225 4.23 -16.56 -16.20
C VAL A 225 3.17 -17.53 -16.73
N GLN A 226 2.99 -18.63 -16.03
CA GLN A 226 1.88 -19.56 -16.20
C GLN A 226 1.19 -19.68 -14.85
N LEU A 227 -0.11 -19.40 -14.81
CA LEU A 227 -0.90 -19.48 -13.58
C LEU A 227 -1.01 -20.93 -13.14
N ASP A 228 -0.89 -21.15 -11.84
CA ASP A 228 -1.12 -22.46 -11.25
C ASP A 228 -2.63 -22.77 -11.29
N GLU A 229 -3.02 -24.05 -11.38
CA GLU A 229 -4.44 -24.46 -11.51
C GLU A 229 -5.32 -23.91 -10.37
N GLU A 230 -4.77 -23.86 -9.16
CA GLU A 230 -5.43 -23.34 -7.97
C GLU A 230 -5.31 -21.82 -7.79
N SER A 231 -4.79 -21.10 -8.79
CA SER A 231 -4.74 -19.64 -8.75
C SER A 231 -6.13 -19.04 -8.53
N VAL A 232 -6.20 -18.00 -7.70
CA VAL A 232 -7.45 -17.29 -7.45
C VAL A 232 -7.98 -16.59 -8.70
N LEU A 233 -7.11 -16.25 -9.64
CA LEU A 233 -7.50 -15.65 -10.92
C LEU A 233 -8.28 -16.62 -11.81
N ASN A 234 -8.10 -17.94 -11.63
CA ASN A 234 -8.93 -18.95 -12.30
C ASN A 234 -10.34 -19.05 -11.70
N LYS A 235 -10.61 -18.38 -10.58
CA LYS A 235 -11.91 -18.39 -9.89
C LYS A 235 -12.71 -17.10 -10.15
N GLN A 236 -12.32 -16.32 -11.17
CA GLN A 236 -12.89 -15.00 -11.49
C GLN A 236 -14.42 -14.99 -11.61
N ALA A 237 -15.03 -15.99 -12.26
CA ALA A 237 -16.48 -16.03 -12.43
C ALA A 237 -17.24 -16.07 -11.08
N VAL A 238 -16.73 -16.87 -10.12
CA VAL A 238 -17.31 -16.98 -8.77
C VAL A 238 -17.07 -15.69 -7.99
N ILE A 239 -15.89 -15.08 -8.15
CA ILE A 239 -15.56 -13.78 -7.56
C ILE A 239 -16.52 -12.71 -8.07
N ASP A 240 -16.73 -12.61 -9.38
CA ASP A 240 -17.62 -11.62 -9.99
C ASP A 240 -19.06 -11.81 -9.54
N GLU A 241 -19.54 -13.06 -9.48
CA GLU A 241 -20.89 -13.36 -8.99
C GLU A 241 -21.09 -12.93 -7.52
N CYS A 242 -20.13 -13.21 -6.66
CA CYS A 242 -20.25 -12.94 -5.22
C CYS A 242 -19.94 -11.51 -4.83
N PHE A 243 -18.93 -10.87 -5.43
CA PHE A 243 -18.46 -9.54 -5.05
C PHE A 243 -19.18 -8.40 -5.81
N SER A 244 -20.03 -8.75 -6.78
CA SER A 244 -20.99 -7.82 -7.39
C SER A 244 -22.17 -7.43 -6.50
N LYS A 245 -22.44 -8.16 -5.41
CA LYS A 245 -23.58 -7.85 -4.51
C LYS A 245 -23.39 -6.49 -3.84
N GLU A 246 -24.48 -5.77 -3.59
CA GLU A 246 -24.40 -4.37 -3.18
C GLU A 246 -23.78 -4.13 -1.80
N SER A 247 -23.96 -5.05 -0.86
CA SER A 247 -23.52 -4.90 0.52
C SER A 247 -22.53 -5.99 0.94
N VAL A 248 -21.67 -5.70 1.91
CA VAL A 248 -20.78 -6.71 2.52
C VAL A 248 -21.58 -7.92 3.04
N VAL A 249 -22.76 -7.69 3.60
CA VAL A 249 -23.64 -8.75 4.11
C VAL A 249 -24.08 -9.68 2.98
N ASP A 250 -24.48 -9.13 1.83
CA ASP A 250 -24.92 -9.91 0.68
C ASP A 250 -23.75 -10.61 -0.02
N ILE A 251 -22.57 -9.98 -0.05
CA ILE A 251 -21.32 -10.62 -0.50
C ILE A 251 -21.04 -11.87 0.35
N ILE A 252 -21.07 -11.74 1.69
CA ILE A 252 -20.83 -12.87 2.61
C ILE A 252 -21.85 -13.99 2.37
N LYS A 253 -23.14 -13.66 2.27
CA LYS A 253 -24.20 -14.66 1.99
C LYS A 253 -24.01 -15.35 0.63
N SER A 254 -23.66 -14.59 -0.40
CA SER A 254 -23.39 -15.16 -1.73
C SER A 254 -22.21 -16.12 -1.67
N PHE A 255 -21.15 -15.75 -0.95
CA PHE A 255 -19.95 -16.56 -0.82
C PHE A 255 -20.17 -17.81 0.05
N GLU A 256 -21.02 -17.73 1.08
CA GLU A 256 -21.49 -18.89 1.85
C GLU A 256 -22.26 -19.89 0.97
N ALA A 257 -23.16 -19.41 0.11
CA ALA A 257 -23.90 -20.25 -0.81
C ALA A 257 -22.95 -20.96 -1.79
N GLU A 258 -21.93 -20.25 -2.29
CA GLU A 258 -20.93 -20.84 -3.18
C GLU A 258 -20.00 -21.84 -2.50
N ALA A 259 -19.66 -21.62 -1.23
CA ALA A 259 -18.82 -22.54 -0.46
C ALA A 259 -19.41 -23.94 -0.33
N SER A 260 -20.72 -24.08 -0.53
CA SER A 260 -21.45 -25.36 -0.43
C SER A 260 -21.44 -26.15 -1.74
N LYS A 261 -20.97 -25.57 -2.85
CA LYS A 261 -20.93 -26.23 -4.16
C LYS A 261 -19.65 -27.04 -4.35
N GLU A 262 -19.75 -28.08 -5.18
CA GLU A 262 -18.60 -28.92 -5.55
C GLU A 262 -17.53 -28.10 -6.29
N GLY A 263 -16.25 -28.35 -5.99
CA GLY A 263 -15.12 -27.61 -6.58
C GLY A 263 -14.81 -26.25 -5.95
N HIS A 264 -15.60 -25.78 -4.97
CA HIS A 264 -15.45 -24.46 -4.34
C HIS A 264 -14.78 -24.51 -2.95
N GLY A 265 -14.01 -25.56 -2.65
CA GLY A 265 -13.36 -25.76 -1.35
C GLY A 265 -12.39 -24.64 -0.91
N TRP A 266 -11.87 -23.87 -1.86
CA TRP A 266 -11.00 -22.71 -1.61
C TRP A 266 -11.70 -21.57 -0.84
N ILE A 267 -13.03 -21.46 -0.97
CA ILE A 267 -13.83 -20.38 -0.38
C ILE A 267 -13.81 -20.43 1.15
N GLY A 268 -13.83 -21.62 1.76
CA GLY A 268 -14.03 -21.77 3.20
C GLY A 268 -12.98 -21.04 4.05
N ALA A 269 -11.71 -21.09 3.64
CA ALA A 269 -10.62 -20.40 4.34
C ALA A 269 -10.75 -18.88 4.23
N ILE A 270 -11.12 -18.38 3.05
CA ILE A 270 -11.27 -16.95 2.78
C ILE A 270 -12.49 -16.38 3.51
N LEU A 271 -13.62 -17.08 3.44
CA LEU A 271 -14.86 -16.73 4.12
C LEU A 271 -14.65 -16.67 5.64
N LYS A 272 -13.88 -17.59 6.23
CA LYS A 272 -13.52 -17.54 7.65
C LYS A 272 -12.73 -16.28 7.99
N GLY A 273 -11.78 -15.89 7.14
CA GLY A 273 -11.04 -14.64 7.28
C GLY A 273 -11.95 -13.42 7.21
N LEU A 274 -12.77 -13.35 6.15
CA LEU A 274 -13.72 -12.26 5.91
C LEU A 274 -14.69 -12.05 7.09
N LYS A 275 -15.23 -13.14 7.66
CA LYS A 275 -16.11 -13.07 8.84
C LYS A 275 -15.42 -12.65 10.14
N ARG A 276 -14.09 -12.77 10.22
CA ARG A 276 -13.29 -12.35 11.38
C ARG A 276 -12.80 -10.90 11.24
N SER A 277 -12.84 -10.32 10.05
CA SER A 277 -12.46 -8.92 9.82
C SER A 277 -13.40 -7.93 10.52
N SER A 278 -12.95 -6.69 10.71
CA SER A 278 -13.78 -5.63 11.29
C SER A 278 -14.99 -5.34 10.38
N PRO A 279 -16.23 -5.41 10.91
CA PRO A 279 -17.42 -5.04 10.16
C PRO A 279 -17.38 -3.60 9.61
N THR A 280 -16.89 -2.68 10.42
CA THR A 280 -16.72 -1.27 10.06
C THR A 280 -15.68 -1.11 8.95
N GLY A 281 -14.49 -1.74 9.12
CA GLY A 281 -13.42 -1.71 8.13
C GLY A 281 -13.85 -2.29 6.77
N LEU A 282 -14.61 -3.39 6.77
CA LEU A 282 -15.16 -3.99 5.55
C LEU A 282 -16.12 -3.04 4.82
N LYS A 283 -17.06 -2.42 5.53
CA LYS A 283 -18.01 -1.49 4.89
C LYS A 283 -17.32 -0.24 4.35
N ILE A 284 -16.37 0.34 5.10
CA ILE A 284 -15.56 1.48 4.62
C ILE A 284 -14.79 1.08 3.36
N THR A 285 -14.15 -0.10 3.39
CA THR A 285 -13.35 -0.59 2.26
C THR A 285 -14.19 -0.80 1.02
N LEU A 286 -15.32 -1.50 1.12
CA LEU A 286 -16.22 -1.72 -0.02
C LEU A 286 -16.66 -0.41 -0.67
N ARG A 287 -17.12 0.55 0.15
CA ARG A 287 -17.52 1.87 -0.35
C ARG A 287 -16.36 2.61 -1.01
N SER A 288 -15.19 2.62 -0.37
CA SER A 288 -14.00 3.30 -0.88
C SER A 288 -13.57 2.77 -2.25
N ILE A 289 -13.48 1.44 -2.43
CA ILE A 289 -13.12 0.82 -3.72
C ILE A 289 -14.16 1.16 -4.80
N ARG A 290 -15.46 1.06 -4.47
CA ARG A 290 -16.53 1.30 -5.46
C ARG A 290 -16.61 2.75 -5.91
N GLU A 291 -16.46 3.71 -5.00
CA GLU A 291 -16.34 5.13 -5.35
C GLU A 291 -15.09 5.39 -6.21
N GLY A 292 -14.00 4.66 -5.96
CA GLY A 292 -12.74 4.75 -6.71
C GLY A 292 -12.86 4.50 -8.20
N ARG A 293 -13.86 3.70 -8.64
CA ARG A 293 -14.12 3.41 -10.07
C ARG A 293 -14.44 4.66 -10.91
N LYS A 294 -14.88 5.74 -10.25
CA LYS A 294 -15.29 7.00 -10.90
C LYS A 294 -14.40 8.17 -10.52
N GLN A 295 -13.35 7.92 -9.75
CA GLN A 295 -12.47 8.94 -9.19
C GLN A 295 -11.09 8.91 -9.87
N THR A 296 -10.49 10.08 -10.01
CA THR A 296 -9.07 10.23 -10.32
C THR A 296 -8.21 9.79 -9.14
N LEU A 297 -6.92 9.55 -9.39
CA LEU A 297 -5.96 9.27 -8.33
C LEU A 297 -5.99 10.32 -7.21
N SER A 298 -6.02 11.61 -7.56
CA SER A 298 -6.02 12.69 -6.57
C SER A 298 -7.29 12.67 -5.71
N GLU A 299 -8.45 12.41 -6.29
CA GLU A 299 -9.71 12.28 -5.53
C GLU A 299 -9.68 11.07 -4.59
N CYS A 300 -9.14 9.92 -5.05
CA CYS A 300 -8.96 8.75 -4.21
C CYS A 300 -8.01 9.02 -3.03
N LEU A 301 -6.85 9.65 -3.26
CA LEU A 301 -5.89 9.94 -2.20
C LEU A 301 -6.44 10.95 -1.17
N LYS A 302 -7.16 12.00 -1.62
CA LYS A 302 -7.86 12.94 -0.71
C LYS A 302 -8.90 12.21 0.14
N LYS A 303 -9.74 11.37 -0.48
CA LYS A 303 -10.72 10.52 0.22
C LYS A 303 -10.05 9.59 1.24
N GLU A 304 -9.01 8.88 0.83
CA GLU A 304 -8.28 7.95 1.68
C GLU A 304 -7.61 8.67 2.87
N PHE A 305 -7.03 9.86 2.66
CA PHE A 305 -6.50 10.68 3.75
C PHE A 305 -7.57 11.00 4.81
N ARG A 306 -8.78 11.41 4.39
CA ARG A 306 -9.91 11.64 5.31
C ARG A 306 -10.27 10.38 6.08
N LEU A 307 -10.37 9.24 5.39
CA LEU A 307 -10.69 7.95 6.00
C LEU A 307 -9.65 7.58 7.04
N THR A 308 -8.36 7.61 6.70
CA THR A 308 -7.27 7.32 7.63
C THR A 308 -7.33 8.22 8.86
N MET A 309 -7.43 9.53 8.67
CA MET A 309 -7.46 10.47 9.79
C MET A 309 -8.69 10.26 10.68
N ASN A 310 -9.87 10.03 10.10
CA ASN A 310 -11.07 9.78 10.89
C ASN A 310 -11.06 8.41 11.59
N ILE A 311 -10.45 7.39 10.99
CA ILE A 311 -10.26 6.08 11.61
C ILE A 311 -9.28 6.18 12.79
N LEU A 312 -8.14 6.86 12.62
CA LEU A 312 -7.18 7.09 13.71
C LEU A 312 -7.76 7.99 14.81
N ARG A 313 -8.65 8.93 14.48
CA ARG A 313 -9.40 9.74 15.47
C ARG A 313 -10.51 8.95 16.16
N THR A 314 -10.77 7.70 15.77
CA THR A 314 -11.86 6.87 16.28
C THR A 314 -13.24 7.52 16.13
N THR A 315 -13.45 8.28 15.04
CA THR A 315 -14.66 9.08 14.83
C THR A 315 -15.94 8.25 14.95
N ILE A 316 -15.90 6.98 14.55
CA ILE A 316 -17.07 6.08 14.61
C ILE A 316 -16.82 4.74 15.31
N SER A 317 -15.57 4.30 15.44
CA SER A 317 -15.18 3.02 16.04
C SER A 317 -13.71 3.03 16.45
N GLY A 318 -13.37 2.26 17.49
CA GLY A 318 -12.00 1.99 17.93
C GLY A 318 -11.34 0.76 17.27
N ASP A 319 -11.99 0.16 16.28
CA ASP A 319 -11.58 -1.11 15.66
C ASP A 319 -10.12 -1.11 15.19
N VAL A 320 -9.59 -0.01 14.65
CA VAL A 320 -8.18 0.04 14.22
C VAL A 320 -7.21 -0.29 15.37
N TYR A 321 -7.47 0.24 16.56
CA TYR A 321 -6.60 0.00 17.72
C TYR A 321 -6.80 -1.38 18.30
N GLU A 322 -8.03 -1.90 18.28
CA GLU A 322 -8.31 -3.28 18.69
C GLU A 322 -7.68 -4.30 17.73
N GLY A 323 -7.74 -4.06 16.43
CA GLY A 323 -7.13 -4.90 15.41
C GLY A 323 -5.61 -4.91 15.54
N ILE A 324 -4.98 -3.74 15.73
CA ILE A 324 -3.54 -3.65 15.97
C ILE A 324 -3.16 -4.34 17.30
N ARG A 325 -3.95 -4.17 18.37
CA ARG A 325 -3.73 -4.85 19.64
C ARG A 325 -3.69 -6.36 19.44
N ALA A 326 -4.76 -6.91 18.85
CA ALA A 326 -4.92 -8.35 18.65
C ALA A 326 -3.85 -8.96 17.74
N LEU A 327 -3.44 -8.24 16.69
CA LEU A 327 -2.46 -8.74 15.70
C LEU A 327 -1.00 -8.57 16.16
N THR A 328 -0.65 -7.42 16.72
CA THR A 328 0.76 -6.99 16.88
C THR A 328 1.20 -6.87 18.32
N ILE A 329 0.34 -6.33 19.20
CA ILE A 329 0.69 -6.02 20.59
C ILE A 329 0.56 -7.27 21.46
N ASP A 330 -0.66 -7.79 21.58
CA ASP A 330 -0.98 -8.96 22.40
C ASP A 330 -0.84 -10.26 21.61
N LYS A 331 -0.95 -10.17 20.28
CA LYS A 331 -0.81 -11.30 19.33
C LYS A 331 -1.76 -12.47 19.60
N ASP A 332 -2.92 -12.19 20.19
CA ASP A 332 -3.96 -13.19 20.48
C ASP A 332 -4.78 -13.58 19.23
N ASN A 333 -4.71 -12.79 18.16
CA ASN A 333 -5.50 -12.97 16.94
C ASN A 333 -7.03 -13.03 17.20
N ALA A 334 -7.50 -12.40 18.27
CA ALA A 334 -8.88 -12.43 18.75
C ALA A 334 -9.42 -11.01 19.00
N PRO A 335 -9.53 -10.18 17.94
CA PRO A 335 -10.06 -8.83 18.07
C PRO A 335 -11.54 -8.82 18.46
N LYS A 336 -11.92 -7.85 19.29
CA LYS A 336 -13.29 -7.62 19.76
C LYS A 336 -13.87 -6.37 19.11
N TRP A 337 -14.46 -6.56 17.93
CA TRP A 337 -15.01 -5.46 17.14
C TRP A 337 -16.22 -4.80 17.78
N ASP A 338 -16.33 -3.48 17.60
CA ASP A 338 -17.49 -2.68 17.97
C ASP A 338 -17.92 -1.79 16.79
N PRO A 339 -19.05 -2.10 16.13
CA PRO A 339 -20.00 -3.19 16.42
C PRO A 339 -19.49 -4.58 15.97
N PRO A 340 -20.00 -5.69 16.54
CA PRO A 340 -19.49 -7.04 16.30
C PRO A 340 -19.93 -7.65 14.96
N THR A 341 -20.96 -7.12 14.30
CA THR A 341 -21.45 -7.65 13.02
C THR A 341 -21.74 -6.56 11.98
N CYS A 342 -21.72 -6.94 10.69
CA CYS A 342 -21.98 -5.99 9.59
C CYS A 342 -23.39 -5.41 9.59
N ASN A 343 -24.38 -6.12 10.16
CA ASN A 343 -25.76 -5.63 10.25
C ASN A 343 -25.92 -4.50 11.27
N GLU A 344 -25.00 -4.41 12.23
CA GLU A 344 -25.04 -3.43 13.33
C GLU A 344 -24.24 -2.16 13.01
N VAL A 345 -23.50 -2.13 11.90
CA VAL A 345 -22.80 -0.93 11.43
C VAL A 345 -23.81 0.05 10.84
N ASP A 346 -23.99 1.18 11.51
CA ASP A 346 -24.85 2.28 11.10
C ASP A 346 -24.27 3.01 9.87
N ASP A 347 -24.99 2.96 8.75
CA ASP A 347 -24.56 3.59 7.50
C ASP A 347 -24.51 5.13 7.63
N ALA A 348 -25.34 5.74 8.49
CA ALA A 348 -25.28 7.18 8.75
C ALA A 348 -24.00 7.58 9.48
N LYS A 349 -23.44 6.69 10.32
CA LYS A 349 -22.11 6.91 10.91
C LYS A 349 -21.01 6.78 9.86
N LEU A 350 -21.12 5.84 8.91
CA LEU A 350 -20.14 5.73 7.82
C LEU A 350 -20.00 7.05 7.06
N ASP A 351 -21.09 7.77 6.80
CA ASP A 351 -21.01 9.07 6.12
C ASP A 351 -20.11 10.10 6.85
N LEU A 352 -19.97 10.00 8.18
CA LEU A 352 -19.12 10.89 8.97
C LEU A 352 -17.63 10.74 8.60
N VAL A 353 -17.16 9.52 8.30
CA VAL A 353 -15.74 9.30 7.99
C VAL A 353 -15.41 9.66 6.53
N PHE A 354 -16.40 9.68 5.64
CA PHE A 354 -16.26 10.09 4.24
C PHE A 354 -16.44 11.60 4.01
N LYS A 355 -16.95 12.32 5.01
CA LYS A 355 -17.19 13.77 4.91
C LYS A 355 -15.88 14.51 4.61
N SER A 356 -15.93 15.43 3.64
CA SER A 356 -14.80 16.30 3.31
C SER A 356 -14.35 17.11 4.52
N PHE A 357 -13.04 17.31 4.65
CA PHE A 357 -12.51 18.31 5.56
C PHE A 357 -12.71 19.71 4.98
N ALA A 358 -12.48 20.74 5.82
CA ALA A 358 -12.32 22.10 5.30
C ALA A 358 -11.13 22.13 4.32
N GLU A 359 -11.18 23.01 3.33
CA GLU A 359 -10.23 23.03 2.21
C GLU A 359 -8.76 23.08 2.69
N GLU A 360 -8.49 23.89 3.72
CA GLU A 360 -7.18 24.07 4.33
C GLU A 360 -6.69 22.86 5.15
N LEU A 361 -7.61 21.98 5.56
CA LEU A 361 -7.33 20.74 6.29
C LEU A 361 -7.24 19.52 5.36
N GLU A 362 -7.58 19.68 4.09
CA GLU A 362 -7.54 18.61 3.12
C GLU A 362 -6.11 18.24 2.73
N LEU A 363 -5.92 17.03 2.18
CA LEU A 363 -4.67 16.67 1.52
C LEU A 363 -4.42 17.59 0.32
N GLN A 364 -3.40 18.44 0.41
CA GLN A 364 -3.00 19.33 -0.68
C GLN A 364 -2.07 18.57 -1.63
N ILE A 365 -2.65 18.00 -2.67
CA ILE A 365 -1.93 17.40 -3.80
C ILE A 365 -2.34 18.09 -5.11
N PRO A 366 -1.41 18.26 -6.06
CA PRO A 366 -1.68 19.02 -7.26
C PRO A 366 -2.76 18.41 -8.18
N GLU A 367 -3.63 19.26 -8.73
CA GLU A 367 -4.61 18.87 -9.74
C GLU A 367 -3.98 18.91 -11.13
N LYS A 368 -3.28 17.82 -11.49
CA LYS A 368 -2.57 17.58 -12.77
C LYS A 368 -1.40 18.55 -13.07
N GLY A 369 -0.24 17.98 -13.41
CA GLY A 369 0.87 18.71 -14.05
C GLY A 369 1.71 19.63 -13.15
N GLN A 370 1.18 20.06 -12.01
CA GLN A 370 1.96 20.73 -10.95
C GLN A 370 2.68 19.69 -10.07
N ARG A 371 3.90 20.01 -9.59
CA ARG A 371 4.81 19.08 -8.90
C ARG A 371 5.03 19.52 -7.45
N TRP A 372 5.67 18.64 -6.66
CA TRP A 372 5.94 18.85 -5.23
C TRP A 372 6.46 20.26 -4.92
N ASP A 373 5.59 21.05 -4.31
CA ASP A 373 5.91 22.24 -3.52
C ASP A 373 5.25 22.19 -2.12
N GLY A 374 4.10 21.51 -2.01
CA GLY A 374 3.33 21.29 -0.79
C GLY A 374 4.01 20.37 0.22
N LYS A 375 5.01 20.91 0.92
CA LYS A 375 5.60 20.30 2.11
C LYS A 375 4.57 20.23 3.24
N TYR A 376 4.60 19.21 4.10
CA TYR A 376 3.78 19.20 5.33
C TYR A 376 3.96 20.52 6.11
N GLU A 377 5.19 21.04 6.07
CA GLU A 377 5.64 22.31 6.61
C GLU A 377 4.89 23.54 6.06
N THR A 378 4.28 23.44 4.88
CA THR A 378 3.47 24.51 4.27
C THR A 378 1.98 24.39 4.58
N THR A 379 1.57 23.35 5.30
CA THR A 379 0.17 23.14 5.68
C THR A 379 -0.16 23.89 6.97
N ILE A 380 -1.45 24.13 7.21
CA ILE A 380 -1.91 24.71 8.48
C ILE A 380 -1.52 23.85 9.69
N TYR A 381 -1.35 22.53 9.49
CA TYR A 381 -0.96 21.59 10.53
C TYR A 381 0.44 21.82 11.10
N ALA A 382 1.37 22.30 10.28
CA ALA A 382 2.71 22.62 10.76
C ALA A 382 2.69 23.85 11.70
N THR A 383 1.86 24.85 11.38
CA THR A 383 1.75 26.08 12.17
C THR A 383 1.04 25.90 13.52
N SER A 384 0.21 24.86 13.68
CA SER A 384 -0.46 24.56 14.95
C SER A 384 0.44 23.82 15.94
N ASN A 385 1.31 22.93 15.45
CA ASN A 385 2.21 22.17 16.34
C ASN A 385 3.29 23.04 17.00
N GLU A 386 3.63 24.19 16.43
CA GLU A 386 4.53 25.17 17.06
C GLU A 386 3.84 25.99 18.18
N LYS A 387 2.50 26.06 18.20
CA LYS A 387 1.75 26.78 19.25
C LYS A 387 1.50 25.94 20.50
N ASP A 388 1.48 24.62 20.38
CA ASP A 388 1.28 23.69 21.50
C ASP A 388 2.62 23.21 22.13
N ALA A 389 3.75 23.61 21.55
CA ALA A 389 5.11 23.27 22.02
C ALA A 389 5.84 24.43 22.74
N ALA A 390 5.16 25.56 22.98
CA ALA A 390 5.61 26.72 23.75
C ALA A 390 4.70 26.94 24.97
#